data_AF-A0A255PC00-F1
#
_entry.id   AF-A0A255PC00-F1
#
_cell.length_a   1.000
_cell.length_b   1.000
_cell.length_c   1.000
_cell.angle_alpha   90.00
_cell.angle_beta   90.00
_cell.angle_gamma   90.00
#
_symmetry.space_group_name_H-M   'P 1'
#
loop_
_entity.id
_entity.type
_entity.pdbx_description
1 polymer ?
#
loop_
_entity_poly.entity_id
_entity_poly.type
_entity_poly.pdbx_seq_one_letter_code
_entity_poly.pdbx_strand_id
1 'polypeptide(L)'
;MTKTLRGLVPAALAGALLLGGAASAMAAPAAPAPASDKQVAAAAVSCGYHSGTRYADRGDRGAHVKEIQCLLRDVWGYSIGSSGIDGIFGAATERAVKAFQADHPLTADGKAGPNTWRALRG
;
A
#
# COMPACT_ATOMS: atom_id res chain seq x y z
N MET A 1 -71.14 -11.23 13.18
CA MET A 1 -71.82 -12.39 12.54
C MET A 1 -72.23 -11.89 11.17
N THR A 2 -71.47 -12.07 10.08
CA THR A 2 -71.39 -13.23 9.17
C THR A 2 -70.72 -12.66 7.92
N LYS A 3 -69.86 -13.28 7.11
CA LYS A 3 -69.26 -14.60 7.04
C LYS A 3 -68.19 -14.43 5.97
N THR A 4 -66.92 -14.53 6.35
CA THR A 4 -65.80 -14.78 5.43
C THR A 4 -66.05 -16.06 4.67
N LEU A 5 -65.72 -16.12 3.37
CA LEU A 5 -64.98 -17.25 2.75
C LEU A 5 -64.92 -17.18 1.22
N ARG A 6 -63.74 -17.60 0.74
CA ARG A 6 -63.44 -18.34 -0.51
C ARG A 6 -63.20 -17.55 -1.79
N GLY A 7 -61.99 -17.71 -2.29
CA GLY A 7 -61.68 -17.50 -3.70
C GLY A 7 -60.18 -17.54 -4.00
N LEU A 8 -59.49 -18.62 -3.64
CA LEU A 8 -58.15 -18.92 -4.15
C LEU A 8 -58.26 -19.26 -5.64
N VAL A 9 -57.69 -18.42 -6.49
CA VAL A 9 -57.40 -18.72 -7.90
C VAL A 9 -55.94 -18.34 -8.16
N PRO A 10 -55.01 -19.29 -8.33
CA PRO A 10 -53.72 -19.00 -8.90
C PRO A 10 -53.78 -19.37 -10.39
N ALA A 11 -53.69 -18.38 -11.27
CA ALA A 11 -53.59 -18.63 -12.71
C ALA A 11 -52.71 -17.59 -13.39
N ALA A 12 -51.55 -18.09 -13.82
CA ALA A 12 -50.72 -17.59 -14.92
C ALA A 12 -49.97 -16.26 -14.65
N LEU A 13 -48.83 -15.92 -15.25
CA LEU A 13 -48.28 -16.23 -16.57
C LEU A 13 -46.74 -16.14 -16.53
N ALA A 14 -46.13 -16.73 -17.55
CA ALA A 14 -44.71 -16.80 -17.84
C ALA A 14 -44.00 -15.45 -18.02
N GLY A 15 -42.67 -15.50 -17.90
CA GLY A 15 -41.77 -14.69 -18.72
C GLY A 15 -40.80 -13.79 -17.96
N ALA A 16 -39.50 -14.09 -18.05
CA ALA A 16 -38.47 -13.17 -18.55
C ALA A 16 -37.08 -13.73 -18.22
N LEU A 17 -36.43 -14.30 -19.22
CA LEU A 17 -34.99 -14.51 -19.24
C LEU A 17 -34.35 -13.15 -19.56
N LEU A 18 -33.63 -12.55 -18.61
CA LEU A 18 -32.74 -11.42 -18.89
C LEU A 18 -31.30 -11.85 -18.59
N LEU A 19 -30.50 -11.85 -19.65
CA LEU A 19 -29.05 -11.96 -19.60
C LEU A 19 -28.45 -10.69 -18.99
N GLY A 20 -27.49 -10.88 -18.10
CA GLY A 20 -26.31 -10.01 -18.00
C GLY A 20 -26.38 -8.87 -16.99
N GLY A 21 -25.28 -8.69 -16.25
CA GLY A 21 -25.00 -7.41 -15.59
C GLY A 21 -24.19 -7.51 -14.31
N ALA A 22 -22.87 -7.58 -14.47
CA ALA A 22 -21.81 -7.07 -13.58
C ALA A 22 -21.96 -7.19 -12.05
N ALA A 23 -21.02 -7.95 -11.48
CA ALA A 23 -20.62 -7.89 -10.08
C ALA A 23 -20.42 -6.43 -9.61
N SER A 24 -21.35 -5.95 -8.78
CA SER A 24 -21.07 -4.81 -7.90
C SER A 24 -20.43 -5.36 -6.64
N ALA A 25 -19.11 -5.30 -6.61
CA ALA A 25 -18.33 -5.49 -5.39
C ALA A 25 -18.83 -4.47 -4.35
N MET A 26 -19.62 -4.95 -3.39
CA MET A 26 -20.02 -4.14 -2.25
C MET A 26 -18.77 -3.81 -1.43
N ALA A 27 -18.67 -2.51 -1.15
CA ALA A 27 -17.63 -1.85 -0.39
C ALA A 27 -17.07 -2.69 0.77
N ALA A 28 -15.76 -2.91 0.73
CA ALA A 28 -15.01 -3.25 1.93
C ALA A 28 -15.04 -2.04 2.89
N PRO A 29 -15.23 -2.25 4.20
CA PRO A 29 -15.34 -1.17 5.18
C PRO A 29 -13.98 -0.47 5.34
N ALA A 30 -13.93 0.81 4.99
CA ALA A 30 -12.84 1.69 5.38
C ALA A 30 -12.99 2.02 6.87
N ALA A 31 -12.31 1.27 7.72
CA ALA A 31 -12.04 1.65 9.10
C ALA A 31 -10.67 1.07 9.51
N PRO A 32 -9.94 1.71 10.42
CA PRO A 32 -9.61 3.12 10.56
C PRO A 32 -8.15 3.35 10.11
N ALA A 33 -7.77 4.55 9.67
CA ALA A 33 -6.35 4.90 9.70
C ALA A 33 -6.03 5.31 11.16
N PRO A 34 -5.32 4.50 11.96
CA PRO A 34 -4.90 4.93 13.28
C PRO A 34 -3.93 6.12 13.18
N ALA A 35 -4.03 6.94 14.22
CA ALA A 35 -3.45 8.25 14.39
C ALA A 35 -1.95 8.35 14.05
N SER A 36 -1.59 9.50 13.49
CA SER A 36 -0.22 10.00 13.43
C SER A 36 0.31 10.24 14.85
N ASP A 37 0.93 9.21 15.43
CA ASP A 37 1.77 9.38 16.59
C ASP A 37 2.99 10.22 16.20
N LYS A 38 3.02 11.44 16.72
CA LYS A 38 4.21 12.28 16.79
C LYS A 38 5.24 11.57 17.65
N GLN A 39 6.37 11.12 17.09
CA GLN A 39 7.53 10.81 17.94
C GLN A 39 8.86 11.03 17.22
N VAL A 40 9.80 11.52 18.04
CA VAL A 40 10.86 12.47 17.76
C VAL A 40 12.21 11.75 17.84
N ALA A 41 13.13 12.02 16.91
CA ALA A 41 14.57 11.78 17.13
C ALA A 41 15.37 12.84 16.36
N ALA A 42 16.37 13.40 17.04
CA ALA A 42 17.17 14.53 16.60
C ALA A 42 17.95 14.22 15.30
N ALA A 43 17.86 15.16 14.35
CA ALA A 43 18.73 15.37 13.18
C ALA A 43 18.95 14.22 12.17
N ALA A 44 18.07 13.21 12.12
CA ALA A 44 18.10 12.24 11.04
C ALA A 44 17.57 12.85 9.73
N VAL A 45 18.25 12.63 8.61
CA VAL A 45 17.72 13.02 7.29
C VAL A 45 16.40 12.28 7.09
N SER A 46 15.31 13.02 6.86
CA SER A 46 13.98 12.44 6.70
C SER A 46 13.17 13.22 5.68
N CYS A 47 12.36 12.49 4.93
CA CYS A 47 11.37 13.04 4.01
C CYS A 47 9.97 13.18 4.63
N GLY A 48 9.80 12.80 5.90
CA GLY A 48 8.54 12.96 6.62
C GLY A 48 7.47 11.90 6.32
N TYR A 49 7.77 10.84 5.58
CA TYR A 49 6.82 9.75 5.34
C TYR A 49 6.86 8.69 6.46
N HIS A 50 8.03 8.42 7.05
CA HIS A 50 8.17 7.42 8.10
C HIS A 50 9.37 7.71 9.01
N SER A 51 9.15 7.66 10.32
CA SER A 51 10.20 7.86 11.33
C SER A 51 10.86 6.56 11.82
N GLY A 52 10.20 5.41 11.64
CA GLY A 52 10.71 4.11 12.08
C GLY A 52 11.76 3.48 11.15
N THR A 53 12.22 2.28 11.49
CA THR A 53 13.20 1.49 10.73
C THR A 53 12.61 0.15 10.27
N ARG A 54 11.30 0.15 9.95
CA ARG A 54 10.60 -1.05 9.51
C ARG A 54 11.33 -1.66 8.31
N TYR A 55 11.62 -2.96 8.42
CA TYR A 55 12.21 -3.72 7.32
C TYR A 55 11.33 -3.62 6.07
N ALA A 56 11.95 -3.44 4.90
CA ALA A 56 11.25 -3.38 3.62
C ALA A 56 11.93 -4.22 2.54
N ASP A 57 11.17 -4.99 1.78
CA ASP A 57 11.64 -5.69 0.59
C ASP A 57 10.59 -5.76 -0.54
N ARG A 58 10.91 -6.48 -1.63
CA ARG A 58 10.09 -6.51 -2.84
C ARG A 58 8.66 -6.95 -2.54
N GLY A 59 7.71 -6.07 -2.85
CA GLY A 59 6.28 -6.30 -2.65
C GLY A 59 5.71 -5.55 -1.46
N ASP A 60 6.55 -5.05 -0.56
CA ASP A 60 6.12 -4.20 0.54
C ASP A 60 5.55 -2.87 0.05
N ARG A 61 4.65 -2.32 0.87
CA ARG A 61 3.95 -1.07 0.55
C ARG A 61 3.76 -0.20 1.78
N GLY A 62 3.68 1.10 1.55
CA GLY A 62 3.24 2.09 2.53
C GLY A 62 4.29 3.15 2.85
N ALA A 63 4.09 3.83 3.97
CA ALA A 63 4.82 5.06 4.28
C ALA A 63 6.33 4.84 4.48
N HIS A 64 6.73 3.69 5.03
CA HIS A 64 8.14 3.32 5.16
C HIS A 64 8.85 3.12 3.81
N VAL A 65 8.14 2.58 2.81
CA VAL A 65 8.67 2.49 1.44
C VAL A 65 8.78 3.87 0.79
N LYS A 66 7.79 4.76 1.00
CA LYS A 66 7.87 6.15 0.51
C LYS A 66 9.07 6.89 1.08
N GLU A 67 9.37 6.68 2.35
CA GLU A 67 10.55 7.26 2.99
C GLU A 67 11.83 6.75 2.33
N ILE A 68 11.97 5.43 2.11
CA ILE A 68 13.13 4.85 1.42
C ILE A 68 13.28 5.44 0.02
N GLN A 69 12.20 5.44 -0.77
CA GLN A 69 12.19 5.95 -2.13
C GLN A 69 12.58 7.43 -2.18
N CYS A 70 12.06 8.23 -1.25
CA CYS A 70 12.40 9.64 -1.15
C CYS A 70 13.86 9.86 -0.79
N LEU A 71 14.37 9.19 0.25
CA LEU A 71 15.77 9.31 0.65
C LEU A 71 16.68 8.89 -0.53
N LEU A 72 16.41 7.76 -1.16
CA LEU A 72 17.17 7.29 -2.32
C LEU A 72 17.20 8.32 -3.45
N ARG A 73 16.06 8.91 -3.80
CA ARG A 73 15.97 9.84 -4.94
C ARG A 73 16.46 11.25 -4.61
N ASP A 74 15.94 11.84 -3.53
CA ASP A 74 16.07 13.27 -3.23
C ASP A 74 17.31 13.60 -2.41
N VAL A 75 17.82 12.64 -1.62
CA VAL A 75 19.03 12.83 -0.80
C VAL A 75 20.23 12.21 -1.48
N TRP A 76 20.07 10.99 -1.98
CA TRP A 76 21.19 10.21 -2.51
C TRP A 76 21.27 10.16 -4.04
N GLY A 77 20.26 10.67 -4.76
CA GLY A 77 20.29 10.80 -6.22
C GLY A 77 20.08 9.51 -7.02
N TYR A 78 19.62 8.41 -6.40
CA TYR A 78 19.34 7.16 -7.11
C TYR A 78 18.01 7.21 -7.86
N SER A 79 18.01 6.62 -9.07
CA SER A 79 16.80 6.47 -9.86
C SER A 79 15.93 5.31 -9.35
N ILE A 80 14.71 5.64 -8.93
CA ILE A 80 13.69 4.68 -8.47
C ILE A 80 12.66 4.34 -9.56
N GLY A 81 12.95 4.68 -10.82
CA GLY A 81 12.07 4.45 -11.96
C GLY A 81 10.96 5.49 -12.13
N SER A 82 10.14 5.33 -13.17
CA SER A 82 9.14 6.32 -13.60
C SER A 82 7.98 6.52 -12.62
N SER A 83 7.70 5.54 -11.75
CA SER A 83 6.63 5.64 -10.75
C SER A 83 6.97 6.63 -9.63
N GLY A 84 8.24 6.96 -9.44
CA GLY A 84 8.68 7.87 -8.38
C GLY A 84 8.38 7.32 -6.98
N ILE A 85 8.01 8.22 -6.06
CA ILE A 85 7.69 7.89 -4.65
C ILE A 85 6.23 7.42 -4.56
N ASP A 86 5.96 6.22 -5.05
CA ASP A 86 4.62 5.61 -5.06
C ASP A 86 4.31 4.84 -3.75
N GLY A 87 5.32 4.54 -2.94
CA GLY A 87 5.20 3.73 -1.74
C GLY A 87 5.06 2.24 -2.02
N ILE A 88 5.46 1.76 -3.20
CA ILE A 88 5.49 0.35 -3.57
C ILE A 88 6.94 -0.07 -3.79
N PHE A 89 7.39 -1.08 -3.05
CA PHE A 89 8.76 -1.57 -3.17
C PHE A 89 8.85 -2.50 -4.37
N GLY A 90 8.94 -1.88 -5.56
CA GLY A 90 9.06 -2.56 -6.83
C GLY A 90 10.50 -2.88 -7.23
N ALA A 91 10.67 -3.48 -8.40
CA ALA A 91 11.99 -3.80 -8.95
C ALA A 91 12.90 -2.57 -9.14
N ALA A 92 12.32 -1.40 -9.39
CA ALA A 92 13.10 -0.17 -9.52
C ALA A 92 13.64 0.30 -8.15
N THR A 93 12.81 0.28 -7.10
CA THR A 93 13.24 0.60 -5.73
C THR A 93 14.29 -0.40 -5.24
N GLU A 94 14.11 -1.71 -5.47
CA GLU A 94 15.12 -2.70 -5.08
C GLU A 94 16.48 -2.46 -5.75
N ARG A 95 16.50 -2.15 -7.05
CA ARG A 95 17.74 -1.83 -7.75
C ARG A 95 18.43 -0.60 -7.17
N ALA A 96 17.66 0.44 -6.84
CA ALA A 96 18.18 1.63 -6.18
C ALA A 96 18.75 1.31 -4.79
N VAL A 97 18.08 0.47 -4.00
CA VAL A 97 18.60 0.01 -2.70
C VAL A 97 19.89 -0.78 -2.87
N LYS A 98 19.99 -1.67 -3.85
CA LYS A 98 21.22 -2.43 -4.14
C LYS A 98 22.39 -1.52 -4.51
N ALA A 99 22.13 -0.53 -5.36
CA ALA A 99 23.15 0.46 -5.75
C ALA A 99 23.63 1.27 -4.53
N PHE A 100 22.68 1.79 -3.74
CA PHE A 100 22.99 2.47 -2.48
C PHE A 100 23.82 1.59 -1.53
N GLN A 101 23.42 0.35 -1.33
CA GLN A 101 24.16 -0.57 -0.46
C GLN A 101 25.59 -0.84 -0.95
N ALA A 102 25.77 -1.02 -2.26
CA ALA A 102 27.08 -1.23 -2.88
C ALA A 102 28.00 -0.02 -2.71
N ASP A 103 27.45 1.19 -2.73
CA ASP A 103 28.19 2.44 -2.53
C ASP A 103 28.48 2.73 -1.03
N HIS A 104 27.75 2.09 -0.10
CA HIS A 104 27.80 2.35 1.35
C HIS A 104 28.40 1.22 2.22
N PRO A 105 29.49 0.57 1.77
CA PRO A 105 30.00 -0.70 2.34
C PRO A 105 28.98 -1.68 2.97
N LEU A 106 27.77 -1.78 2.42
CA LEU A 106 26.74 -2.70 2.90
C LEU A 106 26.66 -3.94 2.00
N THR A 107 26.03 -4.99 2.51
CA THR A 107 25.60 -6.12 1.68
C THR A 107 24.51 -5.64 0.71
N ALA A 108 24.76 -5.73 -0.60
CA ALA A 108 23.83 -5.32 -1.66
C ALA A 108 22.69 -6.35 -1.89
N ASP A 109 21.93 -6.66 -0.84
CA ASP A 109 20.84 -7.63 -0.87
C ASP A 109 19.52 -7.04 -1.42
N GLY A 110 19.42 -5.72 -1.56
CA GLY A 110 18.23 -5.00 -2.03
C GLY A 110 17.12 -4.84 -1.01
N LYS A 111 17.42 -5.06 0.27
CA LYS A 111 16.46 -5.04 1.37
C LYS A 111 16.80 -3.90 2.33
N ALA A 112 15.79 -3.15 2.75
CA ALA A 112 15.99 -2.03 3.67
C ALA A 112 15.89 -2.50 5.13
N GLY A 113 16.98 -3.07 5.65
CA GLY A 113 17.12 -3.43 7.06
C GLY A 113 17.67 -2.31 7.94
N PRO A 114 17.87 -2.55 9.26
CA PRO A 114 18.35 -1.52 10.20
C PRO A 114 19.67 -0.85 9.79
N ASN A 115 20.62 -1.61 9.19
CA ASN A 115 21.88 -1.05 8.70
C ASN A 115 21.67 -0.13 7.49
N THR A 116 20.78 -0.51 6.57
CA THR A 116 20.41 0.33 5.43
C THR A 116 19.68 1.59 5.88
N TRP A 117 18.76 1.48 6.85
CA TRP A 117 18.09 2.64 7.43
C TRP A 117 19.05 3.62 8.10
N ARG A 118 20.04 3.12 8.84
CA ARG A 118 21.08 3.95 9.43
C ARG A 118 21.85 4.69 8.35
N ALA A 119 22.31 3.98 7.32
CA ALA A 119 23.04 4.59 6.22
C ALA A 119 22.18 5.62 5.45
N LEU A 120 20.90 5.35 5.22
CA LEU A 120 20.02 6.27 4.48
C LEU A 120 19.79 7.60 5.19
N ARG A 121 19.91 7.64 6.52
CA ARG A 121 19.58 8.80 7.35
C ARG A 121 20.79 9.58 7.88
N GLY A 122 22.00 9.06 7.70
CA GLY A 122 23.25 9.61 8.25
C GLY A 122 23.59 9.02 9.61
#